data_AF-G0SDK4-F1
#
_entry.id   AF-G0SDK4-F1
#
_cell.length_a   1.000
_cell.length_b   1.000
_cell.length_c   1.000
_cell.angle_alpha   90.00
_cell.angle_beta   90.00
_cell.angle_gamma   90.00
#
_symmetry.space_group_name_H-M   'P 1'
#
loop_
_entity.id
_entity.type
_entity.pdbx_description
1 polymer ?
#
loop_
_entity_poly.entity_id
_entity_poly.type
_entity_poly.pdbx_seq_one_letter_code
_entity_poly.pdbx_strand_id
1 'polypeptide(L)'
;MTLSSLTGKKLLAALLTICLFQTVTQAAQFTNSFDNVRSGSSLLLTWEGVKREHYPLYITAQVIQERESEDGRIRADAWRMNITAGMTESSYEWTSVPYPLRWIPSGLYQLELWSMRWTEEDQLPPLLAQSSVFRISEPETGNGQSTGQSSVKTI
;
A
#
# COMPACT_ATOMS: atom_id res chain seq x y z
N MET A 1 17.37 30.84 47.67
CA MET A 1 17.34 30.04 46.43
C MET A 1 16.40 28.88 46.64
N THR A 2 15.14 29.05 46.29
CA THR A 2 14.11 28.02 46.43
C THR A 2 13.93 27.34 45.07
N LEU A 3 14.30 26.06 45.00
CA LEU A 3 13.99 25.21 43.85
C LEU A 3 12.46 25.14 43.71
N SER A 4 11.93 25.74 42.65
CA SER A 4 10.53 25.60 42.28
C SER A 4 10.30 24.18 41.75
N SER A 5 9.44 23.44 42.46
CA SER A 5 9.01 22.10 42.07
C SER A 5 8.36 22.14 40.68
N LEU A 6 8.94 21.43 39.71
CA LEU A 6 8.22 21.10 38.49
C LEU A 6 7.08 20.16 38.86
N THR A 7 5.87 20.70 38.86
CA THR A 7 4.63 20.01 39.17
C THR A 7 4.43 18.87 38.16
N GLY A 8 4.24 17.64 38.64
CA GLY A 8 4.18 16.41 37.83
C GLY A 8 3.20 16.40 36.65
N LYS A 9 2.25 17.34 36.59
CA LYS A 9 1.35 17.57 35.45
C LYS A 9 2.08 18.09 34.20
N LYS A 10 3.15 18.87 34.36
CA LYS A 10 3.96 19.37 33.22
C LYS A 10 4.86 18.27 32.64
N LEU A 11 5.30 17.33 33.48
CA LEU A 11 6.08 16.17 33.04
C LEU A 11 5.21 15.19 32.25
N LEU A 12 3.96 14.96 32.70
CA LEU A 12 3.01 14.10 32.00
C LEU A 12 2.60 14.65 30.62
N ALA A 13 2.37 15.95 30.51
CA ALA A 13 2.07 16.60 29.23
C ALA A 13 3.24 16.53 28.25
N ALA A 14 4.48 16.68 28.74
CA ALA A 14 5.68 16.51 27.92
C ALA A 14 5.84 15.06 27.43
N LEU A 15 5.59 14.07 28.29
CA LEU A 15 5.61 12.65 27.92
C LEU A 15 4.50 12.27 26.92
N LEU A 16 3.29 12.80 27.09
CA LEU A 16 2.17 12.56 26.17
C LEU A 16 2.44 13.14 24.77
N THR A 17 3.16 14.27 24.70
CA THR A 17 3.51 14.92 23.42
C THR A 17 4.61 14.16 22.67
N ILE A 18 5.55 13.51 23.38
CA ILE A 18 6.60 12.69 22.76
C ILE A 18 6.03 11.36 22.21
N CYS A 19 4.98 10.80 22.83
CA CYS A 19 4.34 9.59 22.32
C CYS A 19 3.47 9.80 21.07
N LEU A 20 3.00 11.02 20.80
CA LEU A 20 2.12 11.32 19.66
C LEU A 20 2.85 11.42 18.31
N PHE A 21 4.19 11.38 18.29
CA PHE A 21 5.00 11.51 17.07
C PHE A 21 5.97 10.35 16.86
N GLN A 22 5.66 9.16 17.37
CA GLN A 22 6.30 7.94 16.86
C GLN A 22 5.61 7.51 15.58
N THR A 23 5.66 8.36 14.55
CA THR A 23 5.47 7.88 13.19
C THR A 23 6.62 6.92 12.92
N VAL A 24 6.32 5.65 12.69
CA VAL A 24 7.31 4.72 12.13
C VAL A 24 7.75 5.33 10.80
N THR A 25 8.86 6.04 10.81
CA THR A 25 9.42 6.68 9.62
C THR A 25 9.97 5.57 8.76
N GLN A 26 9.14 5.13 7.81
CA GLN A 26 9.58 4.21 6.76
C GLN A 26 10.76 4.86 6.02
N ALA A 27 11.75 4.05 5.67
CA ALA A 27 12.98 4.52 5.03
C ALA A 27 12.72 5.10 3.63
N ALA A 28 11.59 4.77 3.04
CA ALA A 28 11.11 5.23 1.75
C ALA A 28 9.57 5.38 1.77
N GLN A 29 9.03 5.95 0.69
CA GLN A 29 7.58 6.08 0.52
C GLN A 29 7.18 5.86 -0.93
N PHE A 30 6.00 5.29 -1.15
CA PHE A 30 5.33 5.35 -2.44
C PHE A 30 4.85 6.78 -2.69
N THR A 31 4.96 7.25 -3.94
CA THR A 31 4.50 8.60 -4.33
C THR A 31 3.15 8.58 -5.05
N ASN A 32 2.56 7.39 -5.22
CA ASN A 32 1.26 7.20 -5.84
C ASN A 32 0.10 7.58 -4.92
N SER A 33 -0.99 8.07 -5.52
CA SER A 33 -2.31 7.84 -4.93
C SER A 33 -2.84 6.48 -5.40
N PHE A 34 -3.51 5.76 -4.50
CA PHE A 34 -4.13 4.46 -4.76
C PHE A 34 -5.66 4.56 -4.82
N ASP A 35 -6.17 5.73 -5.20
CA ASP A 35 -7.59 5.94 -5.44
C ASP A 35 -8.02 5.25 -6.74
N ASN A 36 -9.17 4.58 -6.73
CA ASN A 36 -9.81 4.00 -7.92
C ASN A 36 -8.94 2.99 -8.71
N VAL A 37 -8.12 2.19 -8.03
CA VAL A 37 -7.40 1.09 -8.68
C VAL A 37 -8.41 0.08 -9.24
N ARG A 38 -8.22 -0.32 -10.50
CA ARG A 38 -9.15 -1.20 -11.23
C ARG A 38 -8.46 -2.48 -11.66
N SER A 39 -9.20 -3.58 -11.59
CA SER A 39 -8.79 -4.85 -12.17
C SER A 39 -8.49 -4.69 -13.66
N GLY A 40 -7.40 -5.30 -14.12
CA GLY A 40 -6.95 -5.27 -15.51
C GLY A 40 -6.30 -3.97 -15.95
N SER A 41 -6.31 -2.91 -15.12
CA SER A 41 -5.58 -1.68 -15.40
C SER A 41 -4.07 -1.86 -15.25
N SER A 42 -3.30 -0.91 -15.80
CA SER A 42 -1.90 -0.69 -15.44
C SER A 42 -1.80 0.39 -14.37
N LEU A 43 -0.96 0.16 -13.36
CA LEU A 43 -0.63 1.14 -12.35
C LEU A 43 0.90 1.36 -12.34
N LEU A 44 1.34 2.57 -12.69
CA LEU A 44 2.76 2.93 -12.58
C LEU A 44 3.09 3.22 -11.12
N LEU A 45 3.77 2.29 -10.46
CA LEU A 45 4.26 2.44 -9.09
C LEU A 45 5.56 3.23 -9.08
N THR A 46 5.67 4.19 -8.17
CA THR A 46 6.83 5.06 -8.01
C THR A 46 7.13 5.25 -6.53
N TRP A 47 8.41 5.36 -6.19
CA TRP A 47 8.86 5.55 -4.82
C TRP A 47 10.09 6.45 -4.74
N GLU A 48 10.27 7.05 -3.57
CA GLU A 48 11.39 7.94 -3.26
C GLU A 48 11.99 7.63 -1.88
N GLY A 49 13.22 8.11 -1.65
CA GLY A 49 13.93 7.94 -0.38
C GLY A 49 14.75 6.65 -0.25
N VAL A 50 14.64 5.71 -1.21
CA VAL A 50 15.43 4.48 -1.18
C VAL A 50 16.90 4.75 -1.51
N LYS A 51 17.78 4.45 -0.56
CA LYS A 51 19.23 4.54 -0.76
C LYS A 51 19.76 3.38 -1.61
N ARG A 52 20.87 3.59 -2.32
CA ARG A 52 21.44 2.64 -3.29
C ARG A 52 21.80 1.28 -2.68
N GLU A 53 22.22 1.28 -1.41
CA GLU A 53 22.58 0.06 -0.68
C GLU A 53 21.42 -0.93 -0.52
N HIS A 54 20.17 -0.48 -0.63
CA HIS A 54 19.00 -1.34 -0.51
C HIS A 54 18.62 -2.05 -1.82
N TYR A 55 19.22 -1.69 -2.96
CA TYR A 55 18.90 -2.34 -4.23
C TYR A 55 19.64 -3.69 -4.39
N PRO A 56 19.02 -4.70 -5.04
CA PRO A 56 17.74 -4.65 -5.75
C PRO A 56 16.52 -4.74 -4.82
N LEU A 57 15.38 -4.24 -5.30
CA LEU A 57 14.11 -4.17 -4.58
C LEU A 57 13.09 -5.17 -5.12
N TYR A 58 12.07 -5.49 -4.34
CA TYR A 58 10.89 -6.20 -4.83
C TYR A 58 9.63 -5.65 -4.18
N ILE A 59 8.51 -5.75 -4.89
CA ILE A 59 7.20 -5.33 -4.41
C ILE A 59 6.35 -6.55 -4.12
N THR A 60 5.68 -6.53 -2.97
CA THR A 60 4.63 -7.49 -2.64
C THR A 60 3.32 -6.76 -2.41
N ALA A 61 2.20 -7.42 -2.70
CA ALA A 61 0.89 -6.98 -2.26
C ALA A 61 0.42 -7.85 -1.10
N GLN A 62 0.03 -7.22 0.00
CA GLN A 62 -0.77 -7.84 1.04
C GLN A 62 -2.25 -7.68 0.68
N VAL A 63 -3.00 -8.76 0.77
CA VAL A 63 -4.46 -8.79 0.67
C VAL A 63 -5.02 -9.09 2.05
N ILE A 64 -5.84 -8.21 2.58
CA ILE A 64 -6.38 -8.27 3.93
C ILE A 64 -7.89 -8.46 3.83
N GLN A 65 -8.41 -9.51 4.46
CA GLN A 65 -9.83 -9.77 4.61
C GLN A 65 -10.24 -9.60 6.06
N GLU A 66 -11.08 -8.62 6.32
CA GLU A 66 -11.77 -8.50 7.60
C GLU A 66 -13.00 -9.42 7.63
N ARG A 67 -13.16 -10.14 8.73
CA ARG A 67 -14.32 -10.98 9.03
C ARG A 67 -14.80 -10.68 10.44
N GLU A 68 -16.10 -10.46 10.58
CA GLU A 68 -16.74 -10.46 11.88
C GLU A 68 -17.01 -11.92 12.29
N SER A 69 -16.54 -12.30 13.46
CA SER A 69 -16.77 -13.60 14.06
C SER A 69 -18.13 -13.61 14.77
N GLU A 70 -18.71 -14.80 15.00
CA GLU A 70 -20.02 -14.96 15.66
C GLU A 70 -20.05 -14.35 17.08
N ASP A 71 -18.89 -14.17 17.71
CA ASP A 71 -18.72 -13.50 19.01
C ASP A 71 -18.59 -11.96 18.90
N GLY A 72 -18.84 -11.38 17.72
CA GLY A 72 -18.75 -9.94 17.45
C GLY A 72 -17.31 -9.41 17.37
N ARG A 73 -16.30 -10.29 17.34
CA ARG A 73 -14.90 -9.89 17.19
C ARG A 73 -14.53 -9.76 15.72
N ILE A 74 -13.79 -8.70 15.38
CA ILE A 74 -13.18 -8.55 14.05
C ILE A 74 -11.90 -9.38 14.00
N ARG A 75 -11.82 -10.27 13.01
CA ARG A 75 -10.62 -11.01 12.63
C ARG A 75 -10.15 -10.53 11.27
N ALA A 76 -8.84 -10.50 11.06
CA ALA A 76 -8.26 -10.18 9.77
C ALA A 76 -7.36 -11.33 9.32
N ASP A 77 -7.60 -11.85 8.12
CA ASP A 77 -6.70 -12.77 7.45
C ASP A 77 -5.90 -11.99 6.41
N ALA A 78 -4.61 -12.24 6.33
CA ALA A 78 -3.72 -11.57 5.38
C ALA A 78 -2.96 -12.59 4.52
N TRP A 79 -2.92 -12.34 3.21
CA TRP A 79 -2.14 -13.12 2.25
C TRP A 79 -1.16 -12.19 1.55
N ARG A 80 0.06 -12.65 1.33
CA ARG A 80 1.08 -11.89 0.60
C ARG A 80 1.34 -12.53 -0.77
N MET A 81 1.40 -11.71 -1.81
CA MET A 81 1.78 -12.13 -3.16
C MET A 81 2.92 -11.26 -3.70
N ASN A 82 3.84 -11.86 -4.45
CA ASN A 82 4.92 -11.13 -5.10
C ASN A 82 4.39 -10.49 -6.39
N ILE A 83 4.65 -9.19 -6.54
CA ILE A 83 4.35 -8.45 -7.78
C ILE A 83 5.56 -8.46 -8.70
N THR A 84 6.76 -8.35 -8.13
CA THR A 84 8.02 -8.27 -8.90
C THR A 84 9.10 -9.19 -8.33
N ALA A 85 10.15 -9.43 -9.12
CA ALA A 85 11.29 -10.26 -8.77
C ALA A 85 12.60 -9.50 -9.07
N GLY A 86 12.98 -8.59 -8.16
CA GLY A 86 14.26 -7.87 -8.23
C GLY A 86 14.29 -6.74 -9.26
N MET A 87 14.28 -5.51 -8.77
CA MET A 87 14.27 -4.28 -9.56
C MET A 87 15.40 -3.36 -9.12
N THR A 88 15.93 -2.59 -10.05
CA THR A 88 17.01 -1.61 -9.80
C THR A 88 16.57 -0.17 -10.03
N GLU A 89 15.36 0.00 -10.56
CA GLU A 89 14.71 1.26 -10.89
C GLU A 89 13.95 1.80 -9.68
N SER A 90 13.57 3.08 -9.72
CA SER A 90 12.70 3.72 -8.72
C SER A 90 11.22 3.72 -9.11
N SER A 91 10.86 2.92 -10.12
CA SER A 91 9.49 2.78 -10.62
C SER A 91 9.26 1.41 -11.23
N TYR A 92 8.00 0.99 -11.28
CA TYR A 92 7.57 -0.26 -11.89
C TYR A 92 6.14 -0.15 -12.37
N GLU A 93 5.87 -0.58 -13.61
CA GLU A 93 4.49 -0.66 -14.11
C GLU A 93 3.86 -2.00 -13.71
N TRP A 94 2.92 -1.96 -12.78
CA TRP A 94 2.10 -3.11 -12.45
C TRP A 94 0.98 -3.26 -13.48
N THR A 95 1.29 -3.98 -14.55
CA THR A 95 0.33 -4.30 -15.62
C THR A 95 -0.65 -5.37 -15.17
N SER A 96 -1.87 -5.33 -15.70
CA SER A 96 -2.91 -6.36 -15.44
C SER A 96 -3.14 -6.57 -13.94
N VAL A 97 -3.37 -5.48 -13.20
CA VAL A 97 -3.74 -5.53 -11.78
C VAL A 97 -4.78 -6.64 -11.56
N PRO A 98 -4.53 -7.59 -10.63
CA PRO A 98 -5.35 -8.78 -10.52
C PRO A 98 -6.79 -8.40 -10.18
N TYR A 99 -7.73 -9.18 -10.72
CA TYR A 99 -9.12 -9.10 -10.28
C TYR A 99 -9.16 -9.31 -8.77
N PRO A 100 -10.02 -8.58 -8.03
CA PRO A 100 -10.23 -8.84 -6.61
C PRO A 100 -10.37 -10.33 -6.41
N LEU A 101 -9.58 -10.94 -5.53
CA LEU A 101 -9.63 -12.39 -5.36
C LEU A 101 -11.10 -12.82 -5.28
N ARG A 102 -11.56 -13.72 -6.16
CA ARG A 102 -13.01 -13.97 -6.36
C ARG A 102 -13.72 -14.38 -5.06
N TRP A 103 -12.95 -14.87 -4.09
CA TRP A 103 -13.37 -15.37 -2.79
C TRP A 103 -13.22 -14.30 -1.67
N ILE A 104 -12.66 -13.13 -2.02
CA ILE A 104 -12.50 -11.94 -1.17
C ILE A 104 -12.82 -10.66 -1.97
N PRO A 105 -14.08 -10.47 -2.41
CA PRO A 105 -14.46 -9.29 -3.22
C PRO A 105 -14.26 -7.97 -2.47
N SER A 106 -14.33 -8.02 -1.14
CA SER A 106 -14.12 -6.89 -0.24
C SER A 106 -12.68 -6.79 0.28
N GLY A 107 -11.72 -7.48 -0.32
CA GLY A 107 -10.32 -7.46 0.12
C GLY A 107 -9.71 -6.05 0.08
N LEU A 108 -9.00 -5.71 1.13
CA LEU A 108 -8.16 -4.53 1.21
C LEU A 108 -6.75 -4.88 0.74
N TYR A 109 -6.11 -3.99 -0.01
CA TYR A 109 -4.78 -4.19 -0.57
C TYR A 109 -3.82 -3.19 0.04
N GLN A 110 -2.59 -3.64 0.30
CA GLN A 110 -1.48 -2.78 0.66
C GLN A 110 -0.23 -3.25 -0.09
N LEU A 111 0.46 -2.34 -0.76
CA LEU A 111 1.73 -2.63 -1.39
C LEU A 111 2.86 -2.42 -0.40
N GLU A 112 3.89 -3.24 -0.52
CA GLU A 112 5.08 -3.20 0.31
C GLU A 112 6.30 -3.24 -0.58
N LEU A 113 7.25 -2.35 -0.32
CA LEU A 113 8.54 -2.28 -1.00
C LEU A 113 9.62 -2.83 -0.07
N TRP A 114 10.30 -3.86 -0.53
CA TRP A 114 11.30 -4.57 0.25
C TRP A 114 12.66 -4.49 -0.42
N SER A 115 13.72 -4.51 0.38
CA SER A 115 15.06 -4.81 -0.14
C SER A 115 15.23 -6.30 -0.32
N MET A 116 15.86 -6.73 -1.42
CA MET A 116 16.36 -8.11 -1.55
C MET A 116 17.68 -8.31 -0.81
N ARG A 117 18.35 -7.24 -0.38
CA ARG A 117 19.55 -7.34 0.42
C ARG A 117 19.15 -7.49 1.88
N TRP A 118 19.36 -8.69 2.39
CA TRP A 118 19.19 -9.03 3.78
C TRP A 118 20.43 -9.78 4.23
N THR A 119 20.86 -9.52 5.46
CA THR A 119 21.89 -10.32 6.11
C THR A 119 21.22 -11.40 6.95
N GLU A 120 21.88 -12.54 7.21
CA GLU A 120 21.34 -13.59 8.09
C GLU A 120 21.01 -13.06 9.50
N GLU A 121 21.63 -11.95 9.90
CA GLU A 121 21.41 -11.27 11.17
C GLU A 121 20.05 -10.55 11.24
N ASP A 122 19.52 -10.09 10.10
CA ASP A 122 18.29 -9.30 10.02
C ASP A 122 17.00 -10.14 10.19
N GLN A 123 17.10 -11.48 10.14
CA GLN A 123 16.01 -12.48 10.17
C GLN A 123 14.95 -12.36 9.05
N LEU A 124 14.68 -11.16 8.55
CA LEU A 124 13.78 -10.82 7.46
C LEU A 124 14.37 -9.69 6.63
N PRO A 125 14.07 -9.63 5.31
CA PRO A 125 14.48 -8.50 4.50
C PRO A 125 13.87 -7.18 5.01
N PRO A 126 14.57 -6.04 4.90
CA PRO A 126 14.05 -4.78 5.43
C PRO A 126 12.90 -4.26 4.57
N LEU A 127 11.78 -3.97 5.25
CA LEU A 127 10.64 -3.25 4.69
C LEU A 127 10.97 -1.76 4.59
N LEU A 128 10.93 -1.23 3.37
CA LEU A 128 11.36 0.14 3.10
C LEU A 128 10.19 1.11 2.99
N ALA A 129 9.08 0.68 2.39
CA ALA A 129 7.88 1.49 2.21
C ALA A 129 6.61 0.62 2.20
N GLN A 130 5.49 1.21 2.57
CA GLN A 130 4.14 0.67 2.42
C GLN A 130 3.23 1.71 1.79
N SER A 131 2.29 1.28 0.97
CA SER A 131 1.23 2.16 0.48
C SER A 131 0.18 2.43 1.57
N SER A 132 -0.67 3.43 1.32
CA SER A 132 -2.00 3.45 1.94
C SER A 132 -2.76 2.18 1.57
N VAL A 133 -3.72 1.80 2.40
CA VAL A 133 -4.61 0.68 2.11
C VAL A 133 -5.65 1.11 1.07
N PHE A 134 -5.90 0.27 0.06
CA PHE A 134 -6.83 0.58 -1.03
C PHE A 134 -7.67 -0.62 -1.42
N ARG A 135 -8.66 -0.39 -2.29
CA ARG A 135 -9.50 -1.44 -2.90
C ARG A 135 -9.22 -1.52 -4.39
N ILE A 136 -9.23 -2.72 -4.93
CA ILE A 136 -9.29 -2.94 -6.37
C ILE A 136 -10.75 -3.10 -6.73
N SER A 137 -11.22 -2.30 -7.69
CA SER A 137 -12.58 -2.33 -8.20
C SER A 137 -12.67 -3.19 -9.47
N GLU A 138 -13.90 -3.63 -9.80
CA GLU A 138 -14.17 -4.30 -11.06
C GLU A 138 -13.84 -3.40 -12.27
N PRO A 139 -13.49 -3.99 -13.43
CA PRO A 139 -13.36 -3.19 -14.64
C PRO A 139 -14.70 -2.54 -14.97
N GLU A 140 -14.70 -1.31 -15.48
CA GLU A 140 -15.92 -0.71 -16.00
C GLU A 140 -16.42 -1.56 -17.17
N THR A 141 -17.53 -2.26 -16.98
CA THR A 141 -18.26 -2.92 -18.06
C THR A 141 -18.79 -1.80 -18.94
N GLY A 142 -18.03 -1.45 -19.98
CA GLY A 142 -18.50 -0.50 -20.98
C GLY A 142 -19.81 -1.02 -21.55
N ASN A 143 -20.93 -0.40 -21.17
CA ASN A 143 -22.18 -0.51 -21.89
C ASN A 143 -21.95 0.13 -23.27
N GLY A 144 -21.44 -0.68 -24.20
CA GLY A 144 -21.33 -0.34 -25.61
C GLY A 144 -22.72 -0.15 -26.17
N GLN A 145 -23.25 1.06 -26.07
CA GLN A 145 -24.39 1.48 -26.87
C GLN A 145 -23.87 1.75 -28.28
N SER A 146 -23.87 0.69 -29.09
CA SER A 146 -23.70 0.78 -30.53
C SER A 146 -24.92 1.47 -31.14
N THR A 147 -24.95 2.79 -31.14
CA THR A 147 -25.79 3.54 -32.08
C THR A 147 -25.00 3.76 -33.34
N GLY A 148 -25.04 2.74 -34.20
CA GLY A 148 -24.81 2.94 -35.62
C GLY A 148 -25.87 3.91 -36.15
N GLN A 149 -25.42 5.10 -36.54
CA GLN A 149 -26.12 5.89 -37.55
C GLN A 149 -25.07 6.57 -38.42
N SER A 150 -24.49 5.77 -39.29
CA SER A 150 -23.92 6.28 -40.54
C SER A 150 -25.06 6.86 -41.35
N SER A 151 -25.10 8.19 -41.44
CA SER A 151 -25.84 8.89 -42.47
C SER A 151 -24.84 9.79 -43.20
N VAL A 152 -23.96 9.14 -43.96
CA VAL A 152 -23.24 9.81 -45.04
C VAL A 152 -24.24 9.93 -46.19
N LYS A 153 -24.75 11.15 -46.40
CA LYS A 153 -25.49 11.50 -47.60
C LYS A 153 -24.54 12.18 -48.60
N THR A 154 -24.20 11.45 -49.65
CA THR A 154 -23.65 11.90 -50.93
C THR A 154 -24.42 11.05 -51.92
N ILE A 155 -25.28 11.56 -52.80
CA ILE A 155 -25.16 12.59 -53.85
C ILE A 155 -26.45 13.40 -53.89
#